data_AF-T2GKZ1-F1
#
_entry.id   AF-T2GKZ1-F1
#
_cell.length_a   1.000
_cell.length_b   1.000
_cell.length_c   1.000
_cell.angle_alpha   90.00
_cell.angle_beta   90.00
_cell.angle_gamma   90.00
#
_symmetry.space_group_name_H-M   'P 1'
#
loop_
_entity.id
_entity.type
_entity.pdbx_description
1 polymer ?
#
loop_
_entity_poly.entity_id
_entity_poly.type
_entity_poly.pdbx_seq_one_letter_code
_entity_poly.pdbx_strand_id
1 'polypeptide(L)' 'MRCGACVSVCPFNVLELEYELMVGEGCSECGDCAAVCPVDAIRCYHEI' A
#
# COMPACT_ATOMS: atom_id res chain seq x y z
N MET A 1 -7.43 -5.62 -11.40
CA MET A 1 -7.91 -6.43 -10.26
C MET A 1 -7.59 -5.69 -8.97
N ARG A 2 -8.54 -5.57 -8.04
CA ARG A 2 -8.29 -5.05 -6.68
C ARG A 2 -8.40 -6.23 -5.72
N CYS A 3 -7.29 -6.63 -5.11
CA CYS A 3 -7.25 -7.80 -4.21
C CYS A 3 -7.28 -7.42 -2.72
N GLY A 4 -6.96 -6.17 -2.35
CA GLY A 4 -6.88 -5.75 -0.94
C GLY A 4 -5.64 -6.22 -0.20
N ALA A 5 -4.69 -6.88 -0.87
CA ALA A 5 -3.49 -7.41 -0.21
C ALA A 5 -2.71 -6.31 0.53
N CYS A 6 -2.47 -5.16 -0.10
CA CYS A 6 -1.74 -4.04 0.48
C CYS A 6 -2.31 -3.58 1.83
N VAL A 7 -3.63 -3.55 2.00
CA VAL A 7 -4.29 -3.19 3.26
C VAL A 7 -3.99 -4.23 4.34
N SER A 8 -4.06 -5.52 4.00
CA SER A 8 -3.85 -6.60 4.96
C SER A 8 -2.42 -6.74 5.49
N VAL A 9 -1.41 -6.36 4.70
CA VAL A 9 0.00 -6.41 5.11
C VAL A 9 0.45 -5.12 5.79
N CYS A 10 -0.26 -4.01 5.64
CA CYS A 10 0.17 -2.73 6.22
C CYS A 10 0.30 -2.81 7.74
N PRO A 11 1.53 -2.73 8.32
CA PRO A 11 1.71 -2.86 9.76
C PRO A 11 1.18 -1.63 10.53
N PHE A 12 1.08 -0.49 9.84
CA PHE A 12 0.54 0.75 10.40
C PHE A 12 -0.98 0.84 10.25
N ASN A 13 -1.59 -0.08 9.48
CA ASN A 13 -3.02 -0.06 9.18
C ASN A 13 -3.53 1.30 8.67
N VAL A 14 -2.70 1.98 7.87
CA VAL A 14 -3.00 3.31 7.28
C VAL A 14 -3.50 3.24 5.85
N LEU A 15 -3.65 2.03 5.29
CA LEU A 15 -4.13 1.86 3.92
C LEU A 15 -5.62 1.50 3.94
N GLU A 16 -6.42 2.23 3.16
CA GLU A 16 -7.84 1.97 2.98
C GLU A 16 -8.15 1.72 1.51
N LEU A 17 -8.92 0.66 1.22
CA LEU A 17 -9.30 0.29 -0.14
C LEU A 17 -10.82 0.30 -0.28
N GLU A 18 -11.35 1.43 -0.74
CA GLU A 18 -12.77 1.57 -1.12
C GLU A 18 -12.92 1.61 -2.66
N TYR A 19 -13.01 2.81 -3.24
CA TYR A 19 -13.03 3.00 -4.69
C TYR A 19 -11.62 3.06 -5.28
N GLU A 20 -10.74 3.77 -4.57
CA GLU A 20 -9.31 3.89 -4.81
C GLU A 20 -8.54 3.53 -3.54
N LEU A 21 -7.22 3.34 -3.67
CA LEU A 21 -6.36 3.11 -2.52
C LEU A 21 -6.03 4.46 -1.89
N MET A 22 -6.44 4.66 -0.65
CA MET A 22 -6.09 5.83 0.15
C MET A 22 -4.99 5.49 1.14
N VAL A 23 -4.05 6.42 1.29
CA VAL A 23 -2.96 6.34 2.27
C VAL A 23 -3.22 7.39 3.33
N GLY A 24 -3.53 6.94 4.54
CA GLY A 24 -3.69 7.78 5.72
C GLY A 24 -2.37 8.35 6.23
N GLU A 25 -2.47 9.26 7.20
CA GLU A 25 -1.30 9.83 7.87
C GLU A 25 -0.55 8.75 8.68
N GLY A 26 0.79 8.82 8.68
CA GLY A 26 1.64 7.85 9.39
C GLY A 26 2.19 6.70 8.54
N CYS A 27 2.03 6.75 7.21
CA CYS A 27 2.76 5.85 6.32
C CYS A 27 4.28 6.08 6.46
N SER A 28 5.02 5.06 6.89
CA SER A 28 6.48 5.11 7.02
C SER A 28 7.23 4.77 5.72
N GLU A 29 6.50 4.59 4.62
CA GLU A 29 7.06 4.15 3.32
C GLU A 29 7.90 2.86 3.40
N CYS A 30 7.50 1.92 4.27
CA CYS A 30 8.22 0.65 4.49
C CYS A 30 8.33 -0.24 3.24
N GLY A 31 7.41 -0.12 2.27
CA GLY A 31 7.44 -0.86 1.02
C GLY A 31 6.71 -2.21 1.02
N ASP A 32 6.18 -2.67 2.16
CA ASP A 32 5.55 -4.00 2.25
C ASP A 32 4.33 -4.16 1.32
N CYS A 33 3.55 -3.09 1.17
CA CYS A 33 2.41 -3.03 0.27
C CYS A 33 2.80 -3.17 -1.21
N ALA A 34 3.96 -2.65 -1.61
CA ALA A 34 4.50 -2.81 -2.96
C ALA A 34 5.08 -4.22 -3.16
N ALA A 35 5.79 -4.75 -2.15
CA ALA A 35 6.39 -6.08 -2.21
C ALA A 35 5.36 -7.22 -2.37
N VAL A 36 4.18 -7.09 -1.76
CA VAL A 36 3.10 -8.09 -1.88
C VAL A 36 2.33 -7.96 -3.20
N CYS A 37 2.45 -6.85 -3.92
CA CYS A 37 1.57 -6.55 -5.05
C CYS A 37 2.07 -7.26 -6.32
N PRO A 38 1.42 -8.34 -6.79
CA PRO A 38 1.93 -9.10 -7.94
C PRO A 38 1.76 -8.37 -9.28
N VAL A 39 1.04 -7.24 -9.28
CA VAL A 39 0.69 -6.46 -10.46
C VAL A 39 1.22 -5.03 -10.40
N ASP A 40 2.08 -4.71 -9.43
CA ASP A 40 2.69 -3.38 -9.29
C ASP A 40 1.65 -2.22 -9.24
N ALA A 41 0.45 -2.49 -8.70
CA ALA A 41 -0.63 -1.50 -8.64
C ALA A 41 -0.36 -0.38 -7.61
N ILE A 42 0.59 -0.58 -6.70
CA ILE A 42 1.06 0.40 -5.74
C ILE A 42 2.59 0.47 -5.81
N ARG A 43 3.13 1.69 -5.75
CA ARG A 43 4.57 1.94 -5.68
C ARG A 43 4.88 2.90 -4.54
N CYS A 44 5.88 2.56 -3.73
CA CYS A 44 6.46 3.49 -2.77
C CYS A 44 7.59 4.23 -3.49
N TYR A 45 7.39 5.50 -3.80
CA TYR A 45 8.41 6.33 -4.43
C TYR A 45 9.27 6.94 -3.32
N HIS A 46 10.35 6.26 -2.95
CA HIS A 46 11.47 6.94 -2.32
C HIS A 46 12.40 7.40 -3.45
N GLU A 47 12.30 8.66 -3.87
CA GLU A 47 13.30 9.26 -4.74
C GLU A 47 14.61 9.34 -3.95
N ILE A 48 15.62 8.58 -4.39
CA ILE A 48 17.02 8.69 -3.94
C ILE A 48 17.74 9.63 -4.91
#